data_AF-A0A922Z8H7-F1
#
_entry.id   AF-A0A922Z8H7-F1
#
_cell.length_a   1.000
_cell.length_b   1.000
_cell.length_c   1.000
_cell.angle_alpha   90.00
_cell.angle_beta   90.00
_cell.angle_gamma   90.00
#
_symmetry.space_group_name_H-M   'P 1'
#
loop_
_entity.id
_entity.type
_entity.pdbx_description
1 polymer ?
#
loop_
_entity_poly.entity_id
_entity_poly.type
_entity_poly.pdbx_seq_one_letter_code
_entity_poly.pdbx_strand_id
1 'polypeptide(L)'
;MSLISTARKQFHATLINSILFTNQSGVPTNADKASRISIDIAKSILEQLKRSSIANRLPGQSSGNQFEQIVQQFTEATFPALSNLRPGVWHIDQVTGKRLTISDFEQFVHLDALDRAARENAELATALGNDYFIKPDIVVSRSPENDEFINGSELIVDTTTSNLTPLRSVNTSQKLLHASISCKWTLRSDRAQNARSEGLNLVKNRKGSLPHIVVVTGEPVPARIASLALGTGEIDMVYHFALPELQVACQNFPDAAELIEIMINGKRLKDISDLPFDLAI
;
A
#
# COMPACT_ATOMS: atom_id res chain seq x y z
N MET A 1 1.27 10.20 23.82
CA MET A 1 1.46 9.17 22.76
C MET A 1 2.18 9.84 21.60
N SER A 2 3.06 9.13 20.89
CA SER A 2 3.70 9.70 19.69
C SER A 2 2.67 9.94 18.58
N LEU A 3 3.06 10.69 17.54
CA LEU A 3 2.24 10.93 16.35
C LEU A 3 1.81 9.59 15.71
N ILE A 4 2.76 8.68 15.50
CA ILE A 4 2.51 7.36 14.91
C ILE A 4 1.55 6.53 15.77
N SER A 5 1.76 6.49 17.09
CA SER A 5 0.84 5.76 17.98
C SER A 5 -0.58 6.34 17.98
N THR A 6 -0.70 7.68 17.88
CA THR A 6 -1.99 8.36 17.81
C THR A 6 -2.69 8.08 16.48
N ALA A 7 -1.96 8.16 15.37
CA ALA A 7 -2.47 7.85 14.03
C ALA A 7 -2.89 6.38 13.91
N ARG A 8 -2.11 5.43 14.46
CA ARG A 8 -2.47 4.00 14.50
C ARG A 8 -3.77 3.76 15.27
N LYS A 9 -3.94 4.41 16.42
CA LYS A 9 -5.20 4.33 17.20
C LYS A 9 -6.38 4.90 16.43
N GLN A 10 -6.20 6.04 15.76
CA GLN A 10 -7.25 6.65 14.94
C GLN A 10 -7.61 5.77 13.74
N PHE A 11 -6.62 5.16 13.10
CA PHE A 11 -6.77 4.18 12.02
C PHE A 11 -7.64 3.01 12.49
N HIS A 12 -7.32 2.40 13.64
CA HIS A 12 -8.13 1.32 14.22
C HIS A 12 -9.53 1.75 14.63
N ALA A 13 -9.68 2.91 15.27
CA ALA A 13 -10.99 3.43 15.62
C ALA A 13 -11.87 3.63 14.38
N THR A 14 -11.29 4.12 13.29
CA THR A 14 -11.98 4.32 12.02
C THR A 14 -12.40 2.98 11.41
N LEU A 15 -11.52 1.97 11.42
CA LEU A 15 -11.85 0.60 10.99
C LEU A 15 -13.03 0.03 11.80
N ILE A 16 -12.97 0.11 13.14
CA ILE A 16 -14.01 -0.44 14.02
C ILE A 16 -15.38 0.20 13.78
N ASN A 17 -15.39 1.51 13.51
CA ASN A 17 -16.62 2.26 13.28
C ASN A 17 -17.19 2.11 11.86
N SER A 18 -16.46 1.48 10.93
CA SER A 18 -16.83 1.37 9.52
C SER A 18 -16.89 -0.09 9.03
N ILE A 19 -15.73 -0.75 8.92
CA ILE A 19 -15.58 -2.03 8.23
C ILE A 19 -15.19 -3.21 9.12
N LEU A 20 -14.75 -2.98 10.37
CA LEU A 20 -14.28 -4.01 11.30
C LEU A 20 -15.25 -4.16 12.49
N PHE A 21 -16.27 -4.99 12.33
CA PHE A 21 -17.26 -5.22 13.37
C PHE A 21 -17.72 -6.68 13.39
N THR A 22 -18.46 -7.05 14.42
CA THR A 22 -19.09 -8.37 14.52
C THR A 22 -20.46 -8.32 13.85
N ASN A 23 -20.70 -9.20 12.88
CA ASN A 23 -22.02 -9.30 12.23
C ASN A 23 -23.08 -9.92 13.17
N GLN A 24 -24.33 -10.02 12.69
CA GLN A 24 -25.45 -10.58 13.47
C GLN A 24 -25.22 -12.03 13.94
N SER A 25 -24.38 -12.79 13.23
CA SER A 25 -24.02 -14.18 13.57
C SER A 25 -22.80 -14.28 14.50
N GLY A 26 -22.31 -13.16 15.06
CA GLY A 26 -21.17 -13.19 15.96
C GLY A 26 -19.82 -13.33 15.24
N VAL A 27 -19.74 -13.13 13.92
CA VAL A 27 -18.50 -13.31 13.12
C VAL A 27 -17.91 -11.94 12.75
N PRO A 28 -16.62 -11.68 13.03
CA PRO A 28 -15.93 -10.47 12.56
C PRO A 28 -15.95 -10.35 11.04
N THR A 29 -16.08 -9.13 10.52
CA THR A 29 -16.20 -8.84 9.08
C THR A 29 -14.95 -9.13 8.25
N ASN A 30 -13.77 -9.27 8.86
CA ASN A 30 -12.55 -9.72 8.19
C ASN A 30 -12.30 -11.23 8.33
N ALA A 31 -13.19 -11.98 8.98
CA ALA A 31 -13.07 -13.43 9.11
C ALA A 31 -13.76 -14.18 7.97
N ASP A 32 -13.22 -15.35 7.64
CA ASP A 32 -13.93 -16.33 6.83
C ASP A 32 -14.90 -17.15 7.72
N LYS A 33 -16.20 -16.97 7.47
CA LYS A 33 -17.27 -17.64 8.21
C LYS A 33 -17.22 -19.17 8.18
N ALA A 34 -16.52 -19.76 7.20
CA ALA A 34 -16.36 -21.22 7.08
C ALA A 34 -15.11 -21.74 7.81
N SER A 35 -14.25 -20.85 8.35
CA SER A 35 -12.98 -21.21 8.99
C SER A 35 -12.99 -20.83 10.47
N ARG A 36 -13.04 -21.84 11.34
CA ARG A 36 -13.04 -21.64 12.80
C ARG A 36 -11.82 -20.85 13.27
N ILE A 37 -10.63 -21.21 12.79
CA ILE A 37 -9.38 -20.50 13.11
C ILE A 37 -9.43 -19.03 12.67
N SER A 38 -10.00 -18.74 11.50
CA SER A 38 -10.17 -17.35 11.02
C SER A 38 -11.09 -16.55 11.93
N ILE A 39 -12.20 -17.15 12.36
CA ILE A 39 -13.15 -16.52 13.29
C ILE A 39 -12.51 -16.26 14.65
N ASP A 40 -11.83 -17.25 15.21
CA ASP A 40 -11.26 -17.17 16.57
C ASP A 40 -10.13 -16.12 16.64
N ILE A 41 -9.23 -16.09 15.65
CA ILE A 41 -8.16 -15.09 15.57
C ILE A 41 -8.75 -13.69 15.37
N ALA A 42 -9.67 -13.51 14.41
CA ALA A 42 -10.27 -12.20 14.14
C ALA A 42 -11.06 -11.65 15.34
N LYS A 43 -11.74 -12.52 16.09
CA LYS A 43 -12.44 -12.14 17.33
C LYS A 43 -11.46 -11.65 18.37
N SER A 44 -10.36 -12.38 18.59
CA SER A 44 -9.33 -11.98 19.54
C SER A 44 -8.72 -10.62 19.18
N ILE A 45 -8.39 -10.38 17.91
CA ILE A 45 -7.90 -9.07 17.44
C ILE A 45 -8.94 -7.98 17.74
N LEU A 46 -10.21 -8.18 17.35
CA LEU A 46 -11.26 -7.18 17.55
C LEU A 46 -11.50 -6.87 19.03
N GLU A 47 -11.45 -7.87 19.91
CA GLU A 47 -11.58 -7.66 21.36
C GLU A 47 -10.42 -6.84 21.93
N GLN A 48 -9.18 -7.12 21.51
CA GLN A 48 -8.01 -6.35 21.90
C GLN A 48 -8.12 -4.88 21.44
N LEU A 49 -8.56 -4.65 20.21
CA LEU A 49 -8.73 -3.31 19.64
C LEU A 49 -9.87 -2.54 20.32
N LYS A 50 -11.00 -3.19 20.62
CA LYS A 50 -12.13 -2.53 21.31
C LYS A 50 -11.79 -2.07 22.71
N ARG A 51 -10.96 -2.83 23.45
CA ARG A 51 -10.48 -2.42 24.79
C ARG A 51 -9.65 -1.13 24.77
N SER A 52 -9.12 -0.76 23.60
CA SER A 52 -8.24 0.41 23.45
C SER A 52 -8.90 1.60 22.72
N SER A 53 -10.17 1.48 22.29
CA SER A 53 -10.87 2.48 21.48
C SER A 53 -12.17 3.01 22.12
N ILE A 54 -12.47 4.30 21.91
CA ILE A 54 -13.77 4.92 22.19
C ILE A 54 -14.47 5.12 20.83
N ALA A 55 -15.64 4.52 20.61
CA ALA A 55 -16.21 4.37 19.27
C ALA A 55 -17.69 4.80 19.19
N ASN A 56 -17.99 5.72 18.25
CA ASN A 56 -19.33 6.07 17.77
C ASN A 56 -19.46 5.66 16.29
N ARG A 57 -20.59 5.03 15.95
CA ARG A 57 -20.81 4.29 14.70
C ARG A 57 -20.99 5.18 13.46
N LEU A 58 -20.45 4.77 12.31
CA LEU A 58 -20.73 5.35 10.99
C LEU A 58 -21.48 4.36 10.06
N PRO A 59 -22.21 4.83 9.04
CA PRO A 59 -22.89 3.97 8.05
C PRO A 59 -21.89 3.31 7.08
N GLY A 60 -22.12 2.05 6.73
CA GLY A 60 -21.21 1.23 5.92
C GLY A 60 -21.31 1.45 4.41
N GLN A 61 -20.17 1.46 3.72
CA GLN A 61 -20.03 1.25 2.28
C GLN A 61 -19.24 -0.07 2.04
N SER A 62 -18.90 -0.40 0.80
CA SER A 62 -18.13 -1.61 0.48
C SER A 62 -16.77 -1.63 1.19
N SER A 63 -16.43 -2.74 1.84
CA SER A 63 -15.26 -2.84 2.72
C SER A 63 -13.89 -2.64 2.04
N GLY A 64 -13.79 -2.86 0.72
CA GLY A 64 -12.55 -2.67 -0.06
C GLY A 64 -12.15 -1.20 -0.17
N ASN A 65 -12.94 -0.40 -0.89
CA ASN A 65 -12.70 1.04 -1.06
C ASN A 65 -12.58 1.79 0.28
N GLN A 66 -13.33 1.39 1.30
CA GLN A 66 -13.20 1.99 2.63
C GLN A 66 -11.87 1.64 3.29
N PHE A 67 -11.38 0.41 3.15
CA PHE A 67 -10.07 0.03 3.68
C PHE A 67 -8.95 0.82 3.00
N GLU A 68 -9.00 0.94 1.67
CA GLU A 68 -8.07 1.78 0.90
C GLU A 68 -8.06 3.22 1.38
N GLN A 69 -9.25 3.83 1.55
CA GLN A 69 -9.37 5.20 2.04
C GLN A 69 -8.75 5.37 3.44
N ILE A 70 -8.99 4.40 4.35
CA ILE A 70 -8.48 4.46 5.71
C ILE A 70 -6.95 4.29 5.74
N VAL A 71 -6.39 3.44 4.87
CA VAL A 71 -4.93 3.30 4.70
C VAL A 71 -4.34 4.59 4.13
N GLN A 72 -4.97 5.17 3.10
CA GLN A 72 -4.55 6.45 2.49
C GLN A 72 -4.48 7.56 3.55
N GLN A 73 -5.52 7.70 4.37
CA GLN A 73 -5.57 8.71 5.43
C GLN A 73 -4.50 8.49 6.50
N PHE A 74 -4.23 7.23 6.86
CA PHE A 74 -3.14 6.91 7.78
C PHE A 74 -1.78 7.31 7.20
N THR A 75 -1.50 6.96 5.94
CA THR A 75 -0.25 7.30 5.27
C THR A 75 -0.10 8.81 5.11
N GLU A 76 -1.15 9.53 4.72
CA GLU A 76 -1.17 10.99 4.61
C GLU A 76 -0.94 11.69 5.95
N ALA A 77 -1.48 11.14 7.05
CA ALA A 77 -1.30 11.70 8.39
C ALA A 77 0.10 11.44 8.98
N THR A 78 0.88 10.52 8.41
CA THR A 78 2.11 10.01 9.05
C THR A 78 3.36 10.25 8.21
N PHE A 79 3.35 9.92 6.92
CA PHE A 79 4.54 10.00 6.07
C PHE A 79 5.06 11.43 5.86
N PRO A 80 4.23 12.46 5.59
CA PRO A 80 4.69 13.84 5.46
C PRO A 80 5.36 14.39 6.73
N ALA A 81 5.06 13.84 7.91
CA ALA A 81 5.68 14.23 9.17
C ALA A 81 7.16 13.82 9.26
N LEU A 82 7.64 12.98 8.34
CA LEU A 82 9.04 12.53 8.23
C LEU A 82 9.83 13.35 7.19
N SER A 83 9.39 14.56 6.85
CA SER A 83 10.03 15.44 5.86
C SER A 83 11.48 15.81 6.20
N ASN A 84 11.88 15.72 7.47
CA ASN A 84 13.27 15.87 7.90
C ASN A 84 14.17 14.69 7.50
N LEU A 85 13.59 13.49 7.34
CA LEU A 85 14.29 12.30 6.86
C LEU A 85 14.17 12.16 5.34
N ARG A 86 13.02 12.55 4.78
CA ARG A 86 12.71 12.41 3.36
C ARG A 86 12.00 13.66 2.81
N PRO A 87 12.74 14.75 2.53
CA PRO A 87 12.14 16.00 2.07
C PRO A 87 11.58 15.89 0.64
N GLY A 88 10.56 16.70 0.37
CA GLY A 88 9.95 16.83 -0.96
C GLY A 88 8.46 17.17 -0.88
N VAL A 89 7.88 17.52 -2.03
CA VAL A 89 6.44 17.71 -2.17
C VAL A 89 5.77 16.36 -2.48
N TRP A 90 5.21 15.74 -1.44
CA TRP A 90 4.59 14.42 -1.48
C TRP A 90 3.07 14.48 -1.68
N HIS A 91 2.54 13.51 -2.43
CA HIS A 91 1.11 13.31 -2.65
C HIS A 91 0.74 11.86 -2.35
N ILE A 92 -0.37 11.63 -1.66
CA ILE A 92 -0.86 10.29 -1.30
C ILE A 92 -2.28 10.17 -1.83
N ASP A 93 -2.44 9.51 -2.97
CA ASP A 93 -3.70 9.48 -3.71
C ASP A 93 -4.30 8.06 -3.74
N GLN A 94 -5.59 7.93 -3.39
CA GLN A 94 -6.34 6.70 -3.66
C GLN A 94 -6.76 6.68 -5.13
N VAL A 95 -6.48 5.58 -5.82
CA VAL A 95 -6.74 5.46 -7.25
C VAL A 95 -8.19 5.01 -7.49
N THR A 96 -9.13 5.95 -7.53
CA THR A 96 -10.55 5.65 -7.75
C THR A 96 -10.96 5.78 -9.24
N GLY A 97 -11.79 4.86 -9.73
CA GLY A 97 -12.34 4.92 -11.10
C GLY A 97 -11.31 4.81 -12.24
N LYS A 98 -11.49 5.57 -13.33
CA LYS A 98 -10.63 5.59 -14.53
C LYS A 98 -9.56 6.70 -14.52
N ARG A 99 -9.42 7.44 -13.41
CA ARG A 99 -8.85 8.79 -13.47
C ARG A 99 -7.34 8.87 -13.26
N LEU A 100 -6.74 7.83 -12.68
CA LEU A 100 -5.31 7.81 -12.42
C LEU A 100 -4.75 6.42 -12.76
N THR A 101 -3.75 6.38 -13.63
CA THR A 101 -3.05 5.17 -14.07
C THR A 101 -1.56 5.35 -13.81
N ILE A 102 -0.80 4.25 -13.77
CA ILE A 102 0.65 4.36 -13.54
C ILE A 102 1.35 5.18 -14.63
N SER A 103 0.78 5.25 -15.84
CA SER A 103 1.29 6.06 -16.95
C SER A 103 1.24 7.57 -16.72
N ASP A 104 0.51 8.05 -15.70
CA ASP A 104 0.56 9.45 -15.27
C ASP A 104 1.90 9.82 -14.58
N PHE A 105 2.73 8.83 -14.26
CA PHE A 105 4.02 9.04 -13.61
C PHE A 105 5.18 8.89 -14.57
N GLU A 106 6.22 9.68 -14.34
CA GLU A 106 7.40 9.79 -15.20
C GLU A 106 8.00 8.43 -15.59
N GLN A 107 8.12 7.51 -14.62
CA GLN A 107 8.75 6.20 -14.88
C GLN A 107 7.98 5.32 -15.86
N PHE A 108 6.69 5.62 -16.10
CA PHE A 108 5.77 4.78 -16.85
C PHE A 108 5.02 5.55 -17.94
N VAL A 109 5.37 6.82 -18.20
CA VAL A 109 4.71 7.67 -19.22
C VAL A 109 4.69 7.03 -20.62
N HIS A 110 5.68 6.20 -20.94
CA HIS A 110 5.76 5.48 -22.21
C HIS A 110 4.66 4.42 -22.40
N LEU A 111 4.00 3.97 -21.32
CA LEU A 111 2.90 3.01 -21.42
C LEU A 111 1.69 3.60 -22.14
N ASP A 112 1.47 4.92 -22.09
CA ASP A 112 0.42 5.58 -22.88
C ASP A 112 0.69 5.51 -24.39
N ALA A 113 1.97 5.57 -24.78
CA ALA A 113 2.35 5.38 -26.17
C ALA A 113 2.12 3.93 -26.63
N LEU A 114 2.41 2.95 -25.76
CA LEU A 114 2.17 1.53 -26.03
C LEU A 114 0.68 1.22 -26.14
N ASP A 115 -0.15 1.73 -25.23
CA ASP A 115 -1.61 1.54 -25.28
C ASP A 115 -2.20 2.10 -26.59
N ARG A 116 -1.81 3.32 -26.98
CA ARG A 116 -2.24 3.91 -28.26
C ARG A 116 -1.84 3.04 -29.45
N ALA A 117 -0.58 2.60 -29.51
CA ALA A 117 -0.09 1.74 -30.58
C ALA A 117 -0.80 0.37 -30.62
N ALA A 118 -1.10 -0.22 -29.46
CA ALA A 118 -1.81 -1.49 -29.35
C ALA A 118 -3.27 -1.38 -29.84
N ARG A 119 -3.96 -0.27 -29.55
CA ARG A 119 -5.35 -0.05 -30.03
C ARG A 119 -5.45 0.03 -31.54
N GLU A 120 -4.39 0.46 -32.21
CA GLU A 120 -4.33 0.60 -33.67
C GLU A 120 -3.84 -0.68 -34.38
N ASN A 121 -3.32 -1.66 -33.64
CA ASN A 121 -2.77 -2.89 -34.21
C ASN A 121 -3.08 -4.13 -33.35
N ALA A 122 -3.91 -5.03 -33.89
CA ALA A 122 -4.36 -6.24 -33.22
C ALA A 122 -3.23 -7.24 -32.88
N GLU A 123 -2.16 -7.28 -33.68
CA GLU A 123 -0.99 -8.14 -33.41
C GLU A 123 -0.20 -7.59 -32.22
N LEU A 124 0.00 -6.28 -32.16
CA LEU A 124 0.62 -5.62 -31.00
C LEU A 124 -0.23 -5.78 -29.74
N ALA A 125 -1.55 -5.62 -29.83
CA ALA A 125 -2.45 -5.85 -28.70
C ALA A 125 -2.34 -7.29 -28.17
N THR A 126 -2.21 -8.27 -29.07
CA THR A 126 -2.07 -9.68 -28.68
C THR A 126 -0.71 -9.95 -28.02
N ALA A 127 0.37 -9.35 -28.52
CA ALA A 127 1.72 -9.54 -28.00
C ALA A 127 1.98 -8.79 -26.68
N LEU A 128 1.46 -7.57 -26.54
CA LEU A 128 1.61 -6.73 -25.34
C LEU A 128 0.63 -7.12 -24.22
N GLY A 129 -0.48 -7.77 -24.58
CA GLY A 129 -1.56 -8.11 -23.65
C GLY A 129 -2.23 -6.86 -23.07
N ASN A 130 -2.91 -7.03 -21.94
CA ASN A 130 -3.49 -5.92 -21.15
C ASN A 130 -2.79 -5.75 -19.79
N ASP A 131 -1.68 -6.46 -19.56
CA ASP A 131 -1.03 -6.56 -18.26
C ASP A 131 -0.34 -5.25 -17.81
N TYR A 132 -0.13 -4.30 -18.72
CA TYR A 132 0.40 -2.97 -18.40
C TYR A 132 -0.65 -2.03 -17.78
N PHE A 133 -1.94 -2.39 -17.78
CA PHE A 133 -2.99 -1.66 -17.04
C PHE A 133 -2.97 -2.02 -15.56
N ILE A 134 -1.86 -1.74 -14.90
CA ILE A 134 -1.76 -1.87 -13.45
C ILE A 134 -2.48 -0.68 -12.82
N LYS A 135 -3.37 -0.96 -11.89
CA LYS A 135 -4.03 0.07 -11.11
C LYS A 135 -3.73 -0.18 -9.62
N PRO A 136 -2.70 0.46 -9.06
CA PRO A 136 -2.46 0.46 -7.62
C PRO A 136 -3.71 0.93 -6.88
N ASP A 137 -3.91 0.47 -5.66
CA ASP A 137 -5.03 0.93 -4.85
C ASP A 137 -4.75 2.34 -4.30
N ILE A 138 -3.51 2.57 -3.83
CA ILE A 138 -2.99 3.87 -3.39
C ILE A 138 -1.62 4.09 -4.00
N VAL A 139 -1.33 5.32 -4.40
CA VAL A 139 -0.02 5.75 -4.86
C VAL A 139 0.55 6.84 -3.97
N VAL A 140 1.86 6.76 -3.70
CA VAL A 140 2.62 7.88 -3.14
C VAL A 140 3.46 8.44 -4.27
N SER A 141 3.42 9.75 -4.49
CA SER A 141 4.18 10.38 -5.57
C SER A 141 4.86 11.67 -5.13
N ARG A 142 5.91 12.05 -5.85
CA ARG A 142 6.71 13.24 -5.60
C ARG A 142 6.63 14.20 -6.77
N SER A 143 6.43 15.48 -6.50
CA SER A 143 6.52 16.51 -7.54
C SER A 143 7.98 16.82 -7.88
N PRO A 144 8.28 17.13 -9.15
CA PRO A 144 9.54 17.80 -9.49
C PRO A 144 9.62 19.18 -8.80
N GLU A 145 10.84 19.61 -8.52
CA GLU A 145 11.14 20.90 -7.88
C GLU A 145 11.56 21.93 -8.94
N ASN A 146 11.37 23.22 -8.67
CA ASN A 146 11.89 24.29 -9.53
C ASN A 146 13.36 24.60 -9.23
N ASP A 147 14.02 25.23 -10.20
CA ASP A 147 15.45 25.53 -10.08
C ASP A 147 15.70 26.58 -8.99
N GLU A 148 14.75 27.47 -8.70
CA GLU A 148 14.87 28.43 -7.59
C GLU A 148 14.94 27.73 -6.22
N PHE A 149 14.16 26.67 -6.01
CA PHE A 149 14.18 25.87 -4.80
C PHE A 149 15.47 25.04 -4.72
N ILE A 150 15.85 24.39 -5.82
CA ILE A 150 17.09 23.59 -5.90
C ILE A 150 18.31 24.47 -5.62
N ASN A 151 18.35 25.68 -6.18
CA ASN A 151 19.46 26.62 -6.01
C ASN A 151 19.36 27.48 -4.74
N GLY A 152 18.46 27.16 -3.81
CA GLY A 152 18.11 28.03 -2.68
C GLY A 152 19.27 28.35 -1.73
N SER A 153 20.23 27.42 -1.56
CA SER A 153 21.43 27.62 -0.71
C SER A 153 22.69 27.91 -1.51
N GLU A 154 22.83 27.33 -2.70
CA GLU A 154 23.97 27.48 -3.59
C GLU A 154 23.52 27.23 -5.04
N LEU A 155 24.31 27.68 -6.03
CA LEU A 155 24.00 27.40 -7.43
C LEU A 155 24.37 25.94 -7.75
N ILE A 156 23.37 25.05 -7.76
CA ILE A 156 23.53 23.61 -8.04
C ILE A 156 23.29 23.31 -9.53
N VAL A 157 22.29 23.93 -10.14
CA VAL A 157 21.91 23.69 -11.54
C VAL A 157 21.75 24.98 -12.33
N ASP A 158 22.01 24.88 -13.63
CA ASP A 158 21.83 25.92 -14.63
C ASP A 158 21.09 25.36 -15.86
N THR A 159 21.05 26.11 -16.96
CA THR A 159 20.41 25.66 -18.20
C THR A 159 21.26 24.70 -19.03
N THR A 160 22.51 24.43 -18.63
CA THR A 160 23.47 23.65 -19.44
C THR A 160 23.69 22.23 -18.92
N THR A 161 23.44 21.99 -17.63
CA THR A 161 23.65 20.71 -16.94
C THR A 161 22.36 20.09 -16.43
N SER A 162 22.34 18.77 -16.20
CA SER A 162 21.19 18.08 -15.58
C SER A 162 19.84 18.30 -16.28
N ASN A 163 19.83 18.45 -17.61
CA ASN A 163 18.64 18.75 -18.42
C ASN A 163 17.77 17.50 -18.73
N LEU A 164 18.12 16.34 -18.17
CA LEU A 164 17.39 15.09 -18.35
C LEU A 164 16.87 14.51 -17.02
N THR A 165 17.19 15.15 -15.88
CA THR A 165 16.69 14.65 -14.59
C THR A 165 15.22 15.01 -14.42
N PRO A 166 14.34 14.05 -14.07
CA PRO A 166 12.93 14.34 -13.86
C PRO A 166 12.65 15.03 -12.51
N LEU A 167 13.68 15.21 -11.66
CA LEU A 167 13.52 15.94 -10.42
C LEU A 167 13.38 17.46 -10.65
N ARG A 168 13.78 17.96 -11.81
CA ARG A 168 13.63 19.37 -12.20
C ARG A 168 12.34 19.55 -12.99
N SER A 169 11.48 20.43 -12.51
CA SER A 169 10.21 20.77 -13.15
C SER A 169 10.35 21.41 -14.54
N VAL A 170 11.52 21.97 -14.87
CA VAL A 170 11.81 22.47 -16.22
C VAL A 170 11.93 21.33 -17.25
N ASN A 171 12.28 20.11 -16.81
CA ASN A 171 12.47 18.96 -17.70
C ASN A 171 11.18 18.12 -17.86
N THR A 172 10.32 18.09 -16.84
CA THR A 172 9.06 17.33 -16.87
C THR A 172 8.04 17.96 -15.92
N SER A 173 6.76 17.87 -16.31
CA SER A 173 5.63 18.20 -15.42
C SER A 173 5.08 16.98 -14.69
N GLN A 174 5.56 15.77 -15.00
CA GLN A 174 5.05 14.54 -14.41
C GLN A 174 5.59 14.31 -13.01
N LYS A 175 4.73 13.77 -12.14
CA LYS A 175 5.16 13.32 -10.81
C LYS A 175 5.98 12.03 -10.94
N LEU A 176 6.84 11.81 -9.96
CA LEU A 176 7.60 10.57 -9.80
C LEU A 176 6.78 9.62 -8.90
N LEU A 177 6.50 8.41 -9.37
CA LEU A 177 5.86 7.38 -8.53
C LEU A 177 6.86 6.93 -7.47
N HIS A 178 6.56 7.16 -6.20
CA HIS A 178 7.42 6.77 -5.08
C HIS A 178 7.01 5.44 -4.49
N ALA A 179 5.71 5.18 -4.37
CA ALA A 179 5.19 3.91 -3.88
C ALA A 179 3.86 3.52 -4.54
N SER A 180 3.66 2.22 -4.67
CA SER A 180 2.40 1.54 -4.97
C SER A 180 2.02 0.72 -3.75
N ILE A 181 0.88 1.06 -3.13
CA ILE A 181 0.37 0.39 -1.94
C ILE A 181 -0.91 -0.34 -2.33
N SER A 182 -0.86 -1.67 -2.43
CA SER A 182 -2.05 -2.50 -2.64
C SER A 182 -2.73 -2.79 -1.29
N CYS A 183 -4.05 -2.70 -1.22
CA CYS A 183 -4.83 -2.86 0.00
C CYS A 183 -5.74 -4.09 -0.11
N LYS A 184 -5.53 -5.08 0.75
CA LYS A 184 -6.31 -6.33 0.74
C LYS A 184 -6.98 -6.55 2.09
N TRP A 185 -8.25 -6.15 2.24
CA TRP A 185 -8.95 -6.31 3.53
C TRP A 185 -9.04 -7.77 3.99
N THR A 186 -9.27 -8.69 3.05
CA THR A 186 -9.24 -10.14 3.27
C THR A 186 -8.56 -10.81 2.08
N LEU A 187 -7.84 -11.90 2.33
CA LEU A 187 -7.08 -12.61 1.31
C LEU A 187 -7.78 -13.91 0.88
N ARG A 188 -7.67 -14.17 -0.42
CA ARG A 188 -7.98 -15.44 -1.08
C ARG A 188 -6.82 -15.75 -2.02
N SER A 189 -6.65 -17.01 -2.41
CA SER A 189 -5.49 -17.45 -3.21
C SER A 189 -5.35 -16.68 -4.53
N ASP A 190 -6.45 -16.35 -5.20
CA ASP A 190 -6.50 -15.52 -6.40
C ASP A 190 -6.05 -14.07 -6.13
N ARG A 191 -6.49 -13.48 -5.02
CA ARG A 191 -6.19 -12.08 -4.69
C ARG A 191 -4.73 -11.84 -4.33
N ALA A 192 -4.04 -12.85 -3.80
CA ALA A 192 -2.61 -12.77 -3.53
C ALA A 192 -1.79 -12.74 -4.82
N GLN A 193 -2.23 -13.47 -5.85
CA GLN A 193 -1.55 -13.47 -7.16
C GLN A 193 -1.70 -12.13 -7.88
N ASN A 194 -2.86 -11.47 -7.78
CA ASN A 194 -3.06 -10.15 -8.39
C ASN A 194 -2.02 -9.14 -7.91
N ALA A 195 -1.78 -9.06 -6.59
CA ALA A 195 -0.77 -8.15 -6.03
C ALA A 195 0.65 -8.47 -6.53
N ARG A 196 0.98 -9.75 -6.75
CA ARG A 196 2.28 -10.15 -7.32
C ARG A 196 2.41 -9.76 -8.78
N SER A 197 1.37 -9.99 -9.58
CA SER A 197 1.35 -9.59 -10.99
C SER A 197 1.43 -8.07 -11.15
N GLU A 198 0.70 -7.31 -10.33
CA GLU A 198 0.79 -5.84 -10.24
C GLU A 198 2.24 -5.41 -9.95
N GLY A 199 2.87 -5.98 -8.93
CA GLY A 199 4.27 -5.67 -8.59
C GLY A 199 5.25 -6.02 -9.71
N LEU A 200 5.11 -7.20 -10.31
CA LEU A 200 5.98 -7.64 -11.40
C LEU A 200 5.87 -6.73 -12.63
N ASN A 201 4.68 -6.21 -12.93
CA ASN A 201 4.50 -5.30 -14.05
C ASN A 201 5.11 -3.91 -13.79
N LEU A 202 5.12 -3.42 -12.54
CA LEU A 202 5.88 -2.22 -12.17
C LEU A 202 7.39 -2.45 -12.33
N VAL A 203 7.88 -3.62 -11.92
CA VAL A 203 9.29 -3.99 -12.10
C VAL A 203 9.67 -4.03 -13.58
N LYS A 204 8.89 -4.72 -14.41
CA LYS A 204 9.21 -4.93 -15.83
C LYS A 204 9.17 -3.64 -16.66
N ASN A 205 8.21 -2.76 -16.37
CA ASN A 205 7.93 -1.61 -17.24
C ASN A 205 8.56 -0.30 -16.78
N ARG A 206 9.29 -0.24 -15.65
CA ARG A 206 9.85 1.03 -15.19
C ARG A 206 10.95 1.56 -16.12
N LYS A 207 11.00 2.89 -16.27
CA LYS A 207 12.17 3.64 -16.75
C LYS A 207 12.67 4.57 -15.65
N GLY A 208 13.53 4.05 -14.79
CA GLY A 208 14.05 4.76 -13.61
C GLY A 208 14.08 3.88 -12.37
N SER A 209 14.13 4.51 -11.19
CA SER A 209 14.07 3.81 -9.91
C SER A 209 12.73 3.11 -9.73
N LEU A 210 12.78 1.92 -9.15
CA LEU A 210 11.59 1.14 -8.79
C LEU A 210 10.87 1.86 -7.63
N PRO A 211 9.56 2.17 -7.74
CA PRO A 211 8.78 2.61 -6.59
C PRO A 211 8.72 1.50 -5.53
N HIS A 212 8.45 1.85 -4.27
CA HIS A 212 8.11 0.85 -3.27
C HIS A 212 6.86 0.06 -3.70
N ILE A 213 6.92 -1.26 -3.62
CA ILE A 213 5.78 -2.14 -3.94
C ILE A 213 5.38 -2.87 -2.66
N VAL A 214 4.31 -2.41 -2.02
CA VAL A 214 3.93 -2.90 -0.70
C VAL A 214 2.47 -3.30 -0.65
N VAL A 215 2.12 -4.16 0.31
CA VAL A 215 0.74 -4.56 0.54
C VAL A 215 0.34 -4.32 1.98
N VAL A 216 -0.82 -3.70 2.20
CA VAL A 216 -1.45 -3.59 3.52
C VAL A 216 -2.64 -4.54 3.59
N THR A 217 -2.75 -5.34 4.66
CA THR A 217 -3.78 -6.37 4.79
C THR A 217 -4.49 -6.39 6.14
N GLY A 218 -5.80 -6.70 6.08
CA GLY A 218 -6.66 -6.98 7.24
C GLY A 218 -6.90 -8.47 7.48
N GLU A 219 -6.25 -9.35 6.71
CA GLU A 219 -6.42 -10.81 6.77
C GLU A 219 -5.98 -11.36 8.14
N PRO A 220 -6.86 -12.08 8.87
CA PRO A 220 -6.52 -12.63 10.18
C PRO A 220 -5.70 -13.93 10.12
N VAL A 221 -5.74 -14.72 9.03
CA VAL A 221 -5.11 -16.06 9.01
C VAL A 221 -3.66 -15.99 8.53
N PRO A 222 -2.66 -16.37 9.35
CA PRO A 222 -1.25 -16.29 8.96
C PRO A 222 -0.89 -17.05 7.68
N ALA A 223 -1.48 -18.22 7.45
CA ALA A 223 -1.25 -18.99 6.21
C ALA A 223 -1.67 -18.21 4.94
N ARG A 224 -2.72 -17.40 5.02
CA ARG A 224 -3.16 -16.56 3.90
C ARG A 224 -2.27 -15.33 3.74
N ILE A 225 -1.82 -14.72 4.83
CA ILE A 225 -0.80 -13.67 4.79
C ILE A 225 0.50 -14.20 4.15
N ALA A 226 0.94 -15.39 4.55
CA ALA A 226 2.14 -16.04 4.03
C ALA A 226 2.06 -16.33 2.53
N SER A 227 0.87 -16.66 2.00
CA SER A 227 0.66 -16.82 0.54
C SER A 227 0.99 -15.56 -0.27
N LEU A 228 1.02 -14.40 0.38
CA LEU A 228 1.43 -13.14 -0.20
C LEU A 228 2.87 -12.76 0.21
N ALA A 229 3.16 -12.81 1.50
CA ALA A 229 4.41 -12.32 2.09
C ALA A 229 5.64 -13.18 1.78
N LEU A 230 5.47 -14.51 1.69
CA LEU A 230 6.58 -15.42 1.40
C LEU A 230 6.93 -15.39 -0.10
N GLY A 231 8.23 -15.27 -0.38
CA GLY A 231 8.76 -14.98 -1.71
C GLY A 231 9.46 -13.63 -1.76
N THR A 232 10.16 -13.37 -2.85
CA THR A 232 10.99 -12.18 -3.04
C THR A 232 10.95 -11.75 -4.50
N GLY A 233 10.91 -10.43 -4.73
CA GLY A 233 11.07 -9.84 -6.07
C GLY A 233 9.86 -9.02 -6.50
N GLU A 234 8.64 -9.45 -6.18
CA GLU A 234 7.41 -8.75 -6.61
C GLU A 234 6.85 -7.80 -5.55
N ILE A 235 7.08 -8.08 -4.27
CA ILE A 235 6.56 -7.31 -3.13
C ILE A 235 7.70 -7.04 -2.16
N ASP A 236 7.94 -5.78 -1.83
CA ASP A 236 8.97 -5.34 -0.91
C ASP A 236 8.62 -5.74 0.53
N MET A 237 7.39 -5.49 0.96
CA MET A 237 6.93 -5.74 2.32
C MET A 237 5.41 -5.91 2.41
N VAL A 238 4.94 -6.76 3.32
CA VAL A 238 3.54 -6.82 3.75
C VAL A 238 3.40 -6.16 5.11
N TYR A 239 2.41 -5.28 5.26
CA TYR A 239 2.06 -4.64 6.52
C TYR A 239 0.70 -5.17 6.99
N HIS A 240 0.66 -5.73 8.18
CA HIS A 240 -0.60 -6.12 8.80
C HIS A 240 -1.20 -4.94 9.57
N PHE A 241 -2.51 -4.78 9.47
CA PHE A 241 -3.20 -3.63 10.06
C PHE A 241 -3.09 -3.57 11.59
N ALA A 242 -2.91 -4.70 12.26
CA ALA A 242 -2.86 -4.86 13.72
C ALA A 242 -1.89 -5.98 14.13
N LEU A 243 -0.61 -5.88 13.76
CA LEU A 243 0.35 -6.98 13.91
C LEU A 243 0.58 -7.42 15.37
N PRO A 244 0.80 -6.52 16.35
CA PRO A 244 0.87 -6.88 17.76
C PRO A 244 -0.35 -7.66 18.25
N GLU A 245 -1.55 -7.23 17.86
CA GLU A 245 -2.80 -7.88 18.26
C GLU A 245 -2.95 -9.26 17.61
N LEU A 246 -2.50 -9.41 16.36
CA LEU A 246 -2.42 -10.69 15.65
C LEU A 246 -1.45 -11.66 16.34
N GLN A 247 -0.27 -11.19 16.75
CA GLN A 247 0.71 -12.02 17.47
C GLN A 247 0.10 -12.61 18.74
N VAL A 248 -0.60 -11.79 19.54
CA VAL A 248 -1.31 -12.25 20.75
C VAL A 248 -2.43 -13.23 20.38
N ALA A 249 -3.21 -12.95 19.34
CA ALA A 249 -4.30 -13.82 18.91
C ALA A 249 -3.84 -15.21 18.45
N CYS A 250 -2.66 -15.29 17.85
CA CYS A 250 -2.08 -16.53 17.35
C CYS A 250 -1.45 -17.42 18.43
N GLN A 251 -1.24 -16.94 19.68
CA GLN A 251 -0.58 -17.73 20.74
C GLN A 251 -1.28 -19.07 21.05
N ASN A 252 -2.59 -19.16 20.83
CA ASN A 252 -3.37 -20.39 21.02
C ASN A 252 -3.29 -21.35 19.82
N PHE A 253 -2.56 -20.99 18.76
CA PHE A 253 -2.46 -21.72 17.50
C PHE A 253 -0.97 -21.84 17.12
N PRO A 254 -0.26 -22.89 17.59
CA PRO A 254 1.20 -23.00 17.44
C PRO A 254 1.72 -22.78 16.02
N ASP A 255 1.15 -23.49 15.03
CA ASP A 255 1.55 -23.34 13.61
C ASP A 255 1.33 -21.92 13.08
N ALA A 256 0.29 -21.23 13.56
CA ALA A 256 -0.04 -19.88 13.15
C ALA A 256 0.93 -18.87 13.78
N ALA A 257 1.31 -19.06 15.05
CA ALA A 257 2.29 -18.25 15.76
C ALA A 257 3.69 -18.40 15.13
N GLU A 258 4.12 -19.64 14.88
CA GLU A 258 5.39 -19.94 14.21
C GLU A 258 5.46 -19.27 12.84
N LEU A 259 4.40 -19.34 12.04
CA LEU A 259 4.38 -18.73 10.72
C LEU A 259 4.47 -17.18 10.77
N ILE A 260 3.87 -16.55 11.78
CA ILE A 260 4.02 -15.10 12.00
C ILE A 260 5.48 -14.77 12.34
N GLU A 261 6.12 -15.53 13.24
CA GLU A 261 7.52 -15.33 13.59
C GLU A 261 8.44 -15.51 12.38
N ILE A 262 8.22 -16.54 11.56
CA ILE A 262 8.96 -16.77 10.31
C ILE A 262 8.85 -15.54 9.40
N MET A 263 7.66 -14.98 9.21
CA MET A 263 7.48 -13.81 8.34
C MET A 263 8.10 -12.53 8.92
N ILE A 264 8.02 -12.31 10.24
CA ILE A 264 8.64 -11.15 10.90
C ILE A 264 10.16 -11.24 10.83
N ASN A 265 10.73 -12.38 11.26
CA ASN A 265 12.17 -12.62 11.27
C ASN A 265 12.75 -12.64 9.85
N GLY A 266 11.98 -13.16 8.89
CA GLY A 266 12.29 -13.13 7.47
C GLY A 266 12.14 -11.75 6.80
N LYS A 267 11.77 -10.70 7.55
CA LYS A 267 11.54 -9.34 7.03
C LYS A 267 10.52 -9.31 5.89
N ARG A 268 9.42 -10.05 6.07
CA ARG A 268 8.32 -10.15 5.12
C ARG A 268 7.00 -9.59 5.66
N LEU A 269 6.90 -9.41 6.99
CA LEU A 269 5.71 -8.89 7.66
C LEU A 269 6.08 -7.85 8.71
N LYS A 270 5.40 -6.69 8.67
CA LYS A 270 5.55 -5.57 9.62
C LYS A 270 4.18 -5.03 10.06
N ASP A 271 4.15 -4.16 11.08
CA ASP A 271 2.91 -3.46 11.47
C ASP A 271 2.68 -2.26 10.55
N ILE A 272 1.41 -1.86 10.38
CA ILE A 272 1.07 -0.63 9.65
C ILE A 272 1.83 0.61 10.16
N SER A 273 2.23 0.64 11.44
CA SER A 273 3.05 1.73 12.00
C SER A 273 4.46 1.84 11.40
N ASP A 274 4.97 0.79 10.76
CA ASP A 274 6.30 0.76 10.17
C ASP A 274 6.32 1.32 8.74
N LEU A 275 5.18 1.29 8.03
CA LEU A 275 5.04 1.74 6.65
C LEU A 275 5.57 3.18 6.43
N PRO A 276 5.27 4.19 7.27
CA PRO A 276 5.73 5.56 7.02
C PRO A 276 7.26 5.67 7.03
N PHE A 277 7.94 4.91 7.90
CA PHE A 277 9.40 4.91 7.97
C PHE A 277 10.03 4.18 6.81
N ASP A 278 9.45 3.06 6.39
CA ASP A 278 9.94 2.31 5.23
C ASP A 278 9.79 3.11 3.92
N LEU A 279 8.76 3.96 3.82
CA LEU A 279 8.59 4.92 2.72
C LEU A 279 9.61 6.07 2.76
N ALA A 280 10.30 6.29 3.89
CA ALA A 280 11.27 7.37 4.07
C ALA A 280 12.73 6.96 3.77
N ILE A 281 12.96 5.71 3.38
CA ILE A 281 14.27 5.19 2.93
C ILE A 281 14.60 5.77 1.54
#